data_AF-A0A127AU73-F1
#
_entry.id   AF-A0A127AU73-F1
#
_cell.length_a   1.000
_cell.length_b   1.000
_cell.length_c   1.000
_cell.angle_alpha   90.00
_cell.angle_beta   90.00
_cell.angle_gamma   90.00
#
_symmetry.space_group_name_H-M   'P 1'
#
loop_
_entity.id
_entity.type
_entity.pdbx_description
1 polymer ?
#
loop_
_entity_poly.entity_id
_entity_poly.type
_entity_poly.pdbx_seq_one_letter_code
_entity_poly.pdbx_strand_id
1 'polypeptide(L)' 'HGASKSFIAECKALRNIRHRNLVKILTYCSSIDFKGNDFKALVFDFMENGSLDTWLHQE' A
#
# COMPACT_ATOMS: atom_id res chain seq x y z
N HIS A 1 -16.83 7.55 -0.42
CA HIS A 1 -16.98 6.35 0.43
C HIS A 1 -16.27 5.09 -0.08
N GLY A 2 -15.90 4.96 -1.37
CA GLY A 2 -15.21 3.78 -1.89
C GLY A 2 -13.79 3.57 -1.35
N ALA A 3 -12.97 4.62 -1.34
CA ALA A 3 -11.55 4.54 -0.95
C ALA A 3 -11.31 3.93 0.45
N SER A 4 -12.10 4.34 1.46
CA SER A 4 -11.99 3.77 2.81
C SER A 4 -12.33 2.26 2.85
N LYS A 5 -13.33 1.82 2.07
CA LYS A 5 -13.67 0.40 1.96
C LYS A 5 -12.54 -0.40 1.28
N SER A 6 -11.98 0.14 0.19
CA SER A 6 -10.84 -0.49 -0.51
C SER A 6 -9.61 -0.59 0.40
N PHE A 7 -9.29 0.46 1.16
CA PHE A 7 -8.18 0.45 2.12
C PHE A 7 -8.32 -0.69 3.15
N ILE A 8 -9.52 -0.88 3.71
CA ILE A 8 -9.76 -1.97 4.66
C ILE A 8 -9.66 -3.34 3.98
N ALA A 9 -10.15 -3.47 2.75
CA ALA A 9 -10.01 -4.70 1.97
C ALA A 9 -8.54 -5.04 1.70
N GLU A 10 -7.74 -4.05 1.29
CA GLU A 10 -6.29 -4.21 1.06
C GLU A 10 -5.55 -4.56 2.35
N CYS A 11 -5.81 -3.88 3.47
CA CYS A 11 -5.22 -4.23 4.77
C CYS A 11 -5.49 -5.70 5.14
N LYS A 12 -6.73 -6.17 4.94
CA LYS A 12 -7.13 -7.55 5.26
C LYS A 12 -6.43 -8.57 4.35
N ALA A 13 -6.35 -8.28 3.05
CA ALA A 13 -5.67 -9.14 2.10
C ALA A 13 -4.17 -9.23 2.42
N LEU A 14 -3.51 -8.08 2.55
CA LEU A 14 -2.07 -7.99 2.72
C LEU A 14 -1.59 -8.46 4.10
N ARG A 15 -2.43 -8.40 5.15
CA ARG A 15 -2.08 -8.88 6.50
C ARG A 15 -1.62 -10.33 6.53
N ASN A 16 -2.20 -11.19 5.69
CA ASN A 16 -1.97 -12.64 5.74
C ASN A 16 -1.08 -13.14 4.60
N ILE A 17 -0.82 -12.33 3.58
CA ILE A 17 0.00 -12.71 2.44
C ILE A 17 1.47 -12.72 2.86
N ARG A 18 2.09 -13.90 2.79
CA ARG A 18 3.53 -14.10 3.05
C ARG A 18 4.12 -14.93 1.91
N HIS A 19 4.55 -14.25 0.85
CA HIS A 19 5.13 -14.90 -0.33
C HIS A 19 6.30 -14.07 -0.87
N ARG A 20 7.37 -14.74 -1.32
CA ARG A 20 8.62 -14.08 -1.75
C ARG A 20 8.48 -13.18 -2.98
N ASN A 21 7.46 -13.41 -3.83
CA ASN A 21 7.21 -12.65 -5.05
C ASN A 21 6.01 -11.68 -4.94
N LEU A 22 5.42 -11.54 -3.75
CA LEU A 22 4.35 -10.57 -3.51
C LEU A 22 4.87 -9.49 -2.58
N VAL A 23 4.47 -8.24 -2.84
CA VAL A 23 4.81 -7.11 -1.97
C VAL A 23 4.32 -7.40 -0.56
N LYS A 24 5.23 -7.30 0.40
CA LYS A 24 4.95 -7.49 1.82
C LYS A 24 4.59 -6.15 2.45
N ILE A 25 3.45 -6.08 3.11
CA ILE A 25 3.12 -4.94 3.96
C ILE A 25 3.98 -4.96 5.23
N LEU A 26 4.61 -3.82 5.54
CA LEU A 26 5.31 -3.62 6.81
C LEU A 26 4.32 -3.26 7.90
N THR A 27 3.47 -2.27 7.64
CA THR A 27 2.42 -1.82 8.55
C THR A 27 1.37 -1.00 7.79
N TYR A 28 0.30 -0.63 8.47
CA TYR A 28 -0.67 0.37 7.99
C TYR A 28 -0.89 1.44 9.06
N CYS A 29 -1.27 2.63 8.62
CA CYS A 29 -1.63 3.76 9.48
C CYS A 29 -3.07 4.19 9.17
N SER A 30 -3.86 4.41 10.22
CA SER A 30 -5.15 5.08 10.13
C SER A 30 -5.20 6.10 11.26
N SER A 31 -5.22 7.38 10.91
CA SER A 31 -5.16 8.50 11.86
C SER A 31 -5.94 9.70 11.31
N ILE A 32 -5.83 10.84 11.98
CA ILE A 32 -6.32 12.14 11.53
C ILE A 32 -5.11 13.03 11.25
N ASP A 33 -5.14 13.78 10.15
CA ASP A 33 -4.07 14.72 9.78
C ASP A 33 -4.13 16.03 10.59
N PHE A 34 -3.16 16.92 10.38
CA PHE A 34 -3.07 18.22 11.06
C PHE A 34 -4.25 19.17 10.76
N LYS A 35 -5.05 18.87 9.73
CA LYS A 35 -6.21 19.65 9.29
C LYS A 35 -7.53 19.01 9.75
N GLY A 36 -7.49 17.90 10.49
CA GLY A 36 -8.68 17.21 10.98
C GLY A 36 -9.30 16.22 9.97
N ASN A 37 -8.61 15.89 8.87
CA ASN A 37 -9.11 14.96 7.88
C ASN A 37 -8.64 13.52 8.16
N ASP A 38 -9.46 12.55 7.74
CA ASP A 38 -9.09 11.14 7.73
C ASP A 38 -7.80 10.90 6.92
N PHE A 39 -6.80 10.33 7.57
CA PHE A 39 -5.54 9.91 6.96
C PHE A 39 -5.38 8.41 7.03
N LYS A 40 -5.06 7.79 5.89
CA LYS A 40 -4.86 6.34 5.77
C LYS A 40 -3.65 6.07 4.87
N ALA A 41 -2.75 5.19 5.31
CA ALA A 41 -1.55 4.83 4.56
C ALA A 41 -1.22 3.35 4.74
N LEU A 42 -0.73 2.73 3.66
CA LEU A 42 -0.07 1.43 3.68
C LEU A 42 1.43 1.65 3.57
N VAL A 43 2.20 0.91 4.34
CA VAL A 43 3.67 1.04 4.40
C VAL A 43 4.29 -0.24 3.89
N PHE A 44 5.18 -0.12 2.92
CA PHE A 44 5.86 -1.22 2.24
C PHE A 44 7.38 -0.99 2.25
N ASP A 45 8.14 -2.03 1.92
CA ASP A 45 9.54 -1.88 1.58
C ASP A 45 9.69 -1.03 0.29
N PHE A 46 10.72 -0.20 0.25
CA PHE A 46 11.01 0.60 -0.93
C PHE A 46 11.56 -0.29 -2.05
N MET A 47 10.98 -0.15 -3.25
CA MET A 47 11.41 -0.86 -4.45
C MET A 47 12.26 0.10 -5.29
N GLU A 48 13.58 0.04 -5.13
CA GLU A 48 14.51 0.97 -5.80
C GLU A 48 14.36 0.99 -7.33
N ASN A 49 14.06 -0.16 -7.91
CA ASN A 49 13.84 -0.32 -9.35
C ASN A 49 12.44 0.14 -9.78
N GLY A 50 11.56 0.54 -8.87
CA GLY A 50 10.22 0.98 -9.23
C GLY A 50 9.35 -0.13 -9.84
N SER A 51 8.46 0.25 -10.75
CA SER A 51 7.50 -0.67 -11.36
C SER A 51 8.13 -1.48 -12.50
N LEU A 52 7.71 -2.74 -12.65
CA LEU A 52 8.17 -3.58 -13.75
C LEU A 52 7.76 -3.01 -15.12
N ASP A 53 6.59 -2.39 -15.20
CA ASP A 53 6.07 -1.74 -16.40
C ASP A 53 7.05 -0.67 -16.90
N THR A 54 7.49 0.23 -16.02
CA THR A 54 8.47 1.27 -16.34
C THR A 54 9.85 0.70 -16.72
N TRP A 55 10.20 -0.48 -16.20
CA TRP A 55 11.45 -1.15 -16.56
C TRP A 55 11.42 -1.79 -17.95
N LEU A 56 10.29 -2.36 -18.34
CA LEU A 56 10.13 -3.08 -19.61
C LEU A 56 9.71 -2.17 -20.76
N HIS A 57 8.95 -1.13 -20.46
CA HIS A 57 8.41 -0.17 -21.42
C HIS A 57 9.03 1.20 -21.13
N GLN A 58 10.35 1.30 -21.37
CA GLN A 58 11.03 2.60 -21.41
C GLN A 58 10.37 3.44 -22.51
N GLU A 59 9.50 4.38 -22.13
CA GLU A 59 9.07 5.46 -23.03
C GLU A 59 10.26 6.38 -23.38
#